data_AF-A0A414T6U9-F1
#
_entry.id   AF-A0A414T6U9-F1
#
_cell.length_a   1.000
_cell.length_b   1.000
_cell.length_c   1.000
_cell.angle_alpha   90.00
_cell.angle_beta   90.00
_cell.angle_gamma   90.00
#
_symmetry.space_group_name_H-M   'P 1'
#
loop_
_entity.id
_entity.type
_entity.pdbx_description
1 polymer ?
#
loop_
_entity_poly.entity_id
_entity_poly.type
_entity_poly.pdbx_seq_one_letter_code
_entity_poly.pdbx_strand_id
1 'polypeptide(L)'
;MEKIKNAVLLLGICAAVSGIFYIVRCYGMAYTDKDVLSRWDLNLYAFFMVLLVLGAGPKWLDFSNNFTNYMRKCCFGIYVLHIPVLLVINYLLAGKELPLTVVYGIELVGGFVVAILLYEVIRRIPVLRYWILGIRKQRNNV
;
A
#
# COMPACT_ATOMS: atom_id res chain seq x y z
N MET A 1 -21.33 -1.64 -7.48
CA MET A 1 -20.59 -0.64 -6.66
C MET A 1 -21.51 0.28 -5.88
N GLU A 2 -22.63 0.77 -6.42
CA GLU A 2 -23.53 1.71 -5.71
C GLU A 2 -24.04 1.20 -4.36
N LYS A 3 -24.40 -0.08 -4.26
CA LYS A 3 -24.82 -0.69 -2.97
C LYS A 3 -23.76 -0.52 -1.87
N ILE A 4 -22.48 -0.61 -2.21
CA ILE A 4 -21.36 -0.46 -1.26
C ILE A 4 -21.14 1.02 -0.92
N LYS A 5 -21.26 1.94 -1.89
CA LYS A 5 -21.16 3.39 -1.66
C LYS A 5 -22.20 3.90 -0.65
N ASN A 6 -23.39 3.30 -0.66
CA ASN A 6 -24.46 3.64 0.28
C ASN A 6 -24.26 3.02 1.66
N ALA A 7 -23.58 1.87 1.74
CA ALA A 7 -23.25 1.18 2.98
C ALA A 7 -21.95 1.65 3.66
N VAL A 8 -21.24 2.66 3.12
CA VAL A 8 -19.94 3.15 3.66
C VAL A 8 -20.00 3.49 5.15
N LEU A 9 -21.08 4.11 5.62
CA LEU A 9 -21.22 4.46 7.04
C LEU A 9 -21.30 3.21 7.91
N LEU A 10 -22.13 2.24 7.50
CA LEU A 10 -22.30 0.97 8.22
C LEU A 10 -21.02 0.13 8.19
N LEU A 11 -20.36 0.04 7.02
CA LEU A 11 -19.04 -0.59 6.88
C LEU A 11 -17.99 0.09 7.76
N GLY A 12 -18.04 1.41 7.88
CA GLY A 12 -17.15 2.19 8.75
C GLY A 12 -17.35 1.85 10.22
N ILE A 13 -18.60 1.73 10.66
CA ILE A 13 -18.92 1.31 12.03
C ILE A 13 -18.44 -0.14 12.27
N CYS A 14 -18.73 -1.07 11.36
CA CYS A 14 -18.28 -2.46 11.49
C CYS A 14 -16.74 -2.58 11.51
N ALA A 15 -16.04 -1.81 10.67
CA ALA A 15 -14.58 -1.76 10.64
C ALA A 15 -14.01 -1.14 11.93
N ALA A 16 -14.62 -0.09 12.47
CA ALA A 16 -14.20 0.52 13.73
C ALA A 16 -14.38 -0.43 14.91
N VAL A 17 -15.55 -1.08 15.02
CA VAL A 17 -15.83 -2.03 16.11
C VAL A 17 -14.89 -3.24 16.07
N SER A 18 -14.73 -3.85 14.90
CA SER A 18 -13.80 -4.98 14.71
C SER A 18 -12.34 -4.58 14.92
N GLY A 19 -11.95 -3.36 14.52
CA GLY A 19 -10.61 -2.81 14.72
C GLY A 19 -10.30 -2.54 16.20
N ILE A 20 -11.23 -1.92 16.93
CA ILE A 20 -11.09 -1.70 18.39
C ILE A 20 -10.97 -3.04 19.10
N PHE A 21 -11.81 -4.01 18.76
CA PHE A 21 -11.76 -5.35 19.32
C PHE A 21 -10.41 -6.04 19.08
N TYR A 22 -9.88 -5.92 17.86
CA TYR A 22 -8.55 -6.43 17.51
C TYR A 22 -7.43 -5.73 18.29
N ILE A 23 -7.43 -4.39 18.35
CA ILE A 23 -6.39 -3.61 19.04
C ILE A 23 -6.35 -3.97 20.53
N VAL A 24 -7.50 -4.04 21.20
CA VAL A 24 -7.56 -4.37 22.64
C VAL A 24 -6.98 -5.75 22.92
N ARG A 25 -7.23 -6.74 22.04
CA ARG A 25 -6.70 -8.10 22.22
C ARG A 25 -5.25 -8.27 21.83
N CYS A 26 -4.77 -7.50 20.87
CA CYS A 26 -3.41 -7.61 20.35
C CYS A 26 -2.48 -6.49 20.82
N TYR A 27 -2.91 -5.71 21.80
CA TYR A 27 -2.13 -4.62 22.35
C TYR A 27 -0.83 -5.15 22.98
N GLY A 28 0.31 -4.61 22.54
CA GLY A 28 1.63 -5.01 23.03
C GLY A 28 2.20 -6.28 22.40
N MET A 29 1.49 -6.93 21.47
CA MET A 29 2.04 -8.04 20.68
C MET A 29 2.74 -7.53 19.41
N ALA A 30 3.69 -8.31 18.91
CA ALA A 30 4.28 -8.06 17.61
C ALA A 30 3.24 -8.34 16.51
N TYR A 31 2.73 -7.29 15.88
CA TYR A 31 1.70 -7.40 14.84
C TYR A 31 2.15 -8.14 13.57
N THR A 32 3.46 -8.34 13.41
CA THR A 32 4.05 -9.12 12.31
C THR A 32 4.13 -10.62 12.60
N ASP A 33 3.74 -11.06 13.79
CA ASP A 33 3.80 -12.47 14.16
C ASP A 33 2.70 -13.28 13.45
N LYS A 34 3.05 -14.51 13.04
CA LYS A 34 2.15 -15.40 12.28
C LYS A 34 0.90 -15.74 13.08
N ASP A 35 1.05 -15.87 14.39
CA ASP A 35 -0.05 -16.18 15.30
C ASP A 35 -1.03 -15.03 15.44
N VAL A 36 -0.60 -13.78 15.22
CA VAL A 36 -1.48 -12.61 15.17
C VAL A 36 -2.11 -12.47 13.79
N LEU A 37 -1.33 -12.71 12.73
CA LEU A 37 -1.78 -12.57 11.34
C LEU A 37 -2.86 -13.59 10.94
N SER A 38 -2.77 -14.82 11.48
CA SER A 38 -3.66 -15.92 11.14
C SER A 38 -4.98 -15.90 11.92
N ARG A 39 -5.17 -14.93 12.83
CA ARG A 39 -6.36 -14.89 13.68
C ARG A 39 -7.57 -14.46 12.88
N TRP A 40 -8.72 -15.01 13.27
CA TRP A 40 -9.98 -14.69 12.62
C TRP A 40 -10.43 -13.24 12.89
N ASP A 41 -10.07 -12.65 14.03
CA ASP A 41 -10.45 -11.29 14.43
C ASP A 41 -9.77 -10.23 13.55
N LEU A 42 -8.47 -10.39 13.27
CA LEU A 42 -7.75 -9.56 12.30
C LEU A 42 -8.31 -9.72 10.89
N ASN A 43 -8.57 -10.95 10.44
CA ASN A 43 -9.12 -11.20 9.10
C ASN A 43 -10.51 -10.57 8.92
N LEU A 44 -11.35 -10.60 9.97
CA LEU A 44 -12.66 -9.96 9.97
C LEU A 44 -12.54 -8.43 9.88
N TYR A 45 -11.63 -7.83 10.64
CA TYR A 45 -11.32 -6.40 10.54
C TYR A 45 -10.81 -6.01 9.15
N ALA A 46 -9.86 -6.77 8.61
CA ALA A 46 -9.29 -6.55 7.29
C ALA A 46 -10.37 -6.63 6.20
N PHE A 47 -11.30 -7.58 6.31
CA PHE A 47 -12.42 -7.70 5.39
C PHE A 47 -13.31 -6.44 5.37
N PHE A 48 -13.73 -5.95 6.54
CA PHE A 48 -14.53 -4.73 6.62
C PHE A 48 -13.75 -3.49 6.15
N MET A 49 -12.46 -3.39 6.47
CA MET A 49 -11.62 -2.30 6.01
C MET A 49 -11.45 -2.27 4.49
N VAL A 50 -11.23 -3.43 3.85
CA VAL A 50 -11.15 -3.50 2.38
C VAL A 50 -12.46 -3.06 1.74
N LEU A 51 -13.61 -3.54 2.25
CA LEU A 51 -14.92 -3.12 1.74
C LEU A 51 -15.18 -1.62 1.95
N LEU A 52 -14.77 -1.09 3.10
CA LEU A 52 -14.85 0.34 3.40
C LEU A 52 -14.03 1.16 2.40
N VAL A 53 -12.78 0.79 2.16
CA VAL A 53 -11.90 1.49 1.20
C VAL A 53 -12.46 1.42 -0.22
N LEU A 54 -12.97 0.25 -0.64
CA LEU A 54 -13.60 0.07 -1.96
C LEU A 54 -14.91 0.86 -2.11
N GLY A 55 -15.66 1.08 -1.02
CA GLY A 55 -16.88 1.88 -1.03
C GLY A 55 -16.63 3.38 -0.94
N ALA A 56 -15.74 3.79 -0.04
CA ALA A 56 -15.42 5.17 0.27
C ALA A 56 -14.55 5.81 -0.83
N GLY A 57 -13.60 5.07 -1.40
CA GLY A 57 -12.71 5.57 -2.45
C GLY A 57 -13.49 6.17 -3.62
N PRO A 58 -14.37 5.43 -4.31
CA PRO A 58 -15.18 5.96 -5.41
C PRO A 58 -16.28 6.94 -4.99
N LYS A 59 -16.51 7.16 -3.69
CA LYS A 59 -17.54 8.09 -3.18
C LYS A 59 -16.94 9.45 -2.83
N TRP A 60 -15.74 9.46 -2.26
CA TRP A 60 -15.09 10.67 -1.73
C TRP A 60 -13.77 11.01 -2.42
N LEU A 61 -13.10 10.04 -3.05
CA LEU A 61 -11.81 10.19 -3.70
C LEU A 61 -11.91 10.07 -5.24
N ASP A 62 -13.10 10.22 -5.80
CA ASP A 62 -13.32 10.22 -7.25
C ASP A 62 -13.06 11.60 -7.85
N PHE A 63 -11.79 11.99 -7.85
CA PHE A 63 -11.31 13.21 -8.50
C PHE A 63 -10.16 12.89 -9.45
N SER A 64 -10.09 13.63 -10.55
CA SER A 64 -9.00 13.51 -11.51
C SER A 64 -8.22 14.82 -11.57
N ASN A 65 -6.90 14.71 -11.37
CA ASN A 65 -5.97 15.81 -11.55
C ASN A 65 -4.67 15.25 -12.16
N ASN A 66 -3.76 16.11 -12.61
CA ASN A 66 -2.48 15.70 -13.21
C ASN A 66 -1.69 14.75 -12.30
N PHE A 67 -1.69 15.01 -10.98
CA PHE A 67 -1.06 14.15 -9.99
C PHE A 67 -1.72 12.76 -9.90
N THR A 68 -3.04 12.68 -9.74
CA THR A 68 -3.77 11.40 -9.64
C THR A 68 -3.60 10.57 -10.92
N ASN A 69 -3.57 11.22 -12.08
CA ASN A 69 -3.32 10.56 -13.37
C ASN A 69 -1.89 10.03 -13.50
N TYR A 70 -0.89 10.75 -12.96
CA TYR A 70 0.48 10.25 -12.87
C TYR A 70 0.56 9.05 -11.91
N MET A 71 0.00 9.19 -10.71
CA MET A 71 0.03 8.15 -9.68
C MET A 71 -0.67 6.87 -10.15
N ARG A 72 -1.79 6.98 -10.88
CA ARG A 72 -2.48 5.84 -11.51
C ARG A 72 -1.56 5.03 -12.43
N LYS A 73 -0.65 5.67 -13.16
CA LYS A 73 0.31 5.00 -14.05
C LYS A 73 1.50 4.39 -13.30
N CYS A 74 1.91 5.02 -12.20
CA CYS A 74 3.08 4.66 -11.42
C CYS A 74 2.79 3.61 -10.33
N CYS A 75 1.54 3.52 -9.85
CA CYS A 75 1.12 2.70 -8.71
C CYS A 75 1.60 1.24 -8.77
N PHE A 76 1.48 0.59 -9.93
CA PHE A 76 1.94 -0.79 -10.09
C PHE A 76 3.46 -0.91 -9.94
N GLY A 77 4.21 0.05 -10.50
CA GLY A 77 5.66 0.08 -10.38
C GLY A 77 6.13 0.33 -8.95
N ILE A 78 5.51 1.26 -8.25
CA ILE A 78 5.78 1.51 -6.82
C ILE A 78 5.49 0.23 -6.02
N TYR A 79 4.37 -0.44 -6.27
CA TYR A 79 4.01 -1.68 -5.60
C TYR A 79 5.06 -2.79 -5.79
N VAL A 80 5.65 -2.94 -6.97
CA VAL A 80 6.70 -3.94 -7.17
C VAL A 80 8.03 -3.49 -6.55
N LEU A 81 8.39 -2.21 -6.69
CA LEU A 81 9.71 -1.70 -6.33
C LEU A 81 9.86 -1.38 -4.85
N HIS A 82 8.78 -1.08 -4.12
CA HIS A 82 8.92 -0.71 -2.71
C HIS A 82 9.44 -1.87 -1.84
N ILE A 83 9.10 -3.13 -2.12
CA ILE A 83 9.58 -4.28 -1.33
C ILE A 83 11.11 -4.41 -1.37
N PRO A 84 11.78 -4.51 -2.53
CA PRO A 84 13.24 -4.59 -2.57
C PRO A 84 13.90 -3.31 -2.04
N VAL A 85 13.29 -2.14 -2.23
CA VAL A 85 13.80 -0.87 -1.67
C VAL A 85 13.77 -0.89 -0.15
N LEU A 86 12.65 -1.29 0.46
CA LEU A 86 12.51 -1.42 1.90
C LEU A 86 13.53 -2.43 2.45
N LEU A 87 13.73 -3.56 1.77
CA LEU A 87 14.74 -4.54 2.16
C LEU A 87 16.16 -3.95 2.19
N VAL A 88 16.54 -3.17 1.17
CA VAL A 88 17.85 -2.52 1.11
C VAL A 88 17.98 -1.45 2.20
N ILE A 89 16.95 -0.62 2.38
CA ILE A 89 16.93 0.41 3.43
C ILE A 89 17.10 -0.24 4.81
N ASN A 90 16.35 -1.30 5.09
CA ASN A 90 16.41 -2.01 6.36
C ASN A 90 17.80 -2.67 6.54
N TYR A 91 18.36 -3.30 5.50
CA TYR A 91 19.73 -3.83 5.56
C TYR A 91 20.78 -2.76 5.90
N LEU A 92 20.65 -1.54 5.38
CA LEU A 92 21.56 -0.43 5.68
C LEU A 92 21.36 0.18 7.07
N LEU A 93 20.16 0.02 7.64
CA LEU A 93 19.81 0.45 8.99
C LEU A 93 20.12 -0.64 10.03
N ALA A 94 20.25 -1.89 9.61
CA ALA A 94 20.55 -3.02 10.48
C ALA A 94 21.87 -2.80 11.23
N GLY A 95 21.81 -2.93 12.55
CA GLY A 95 22.97 -2.72 13.44
C GLY A 95 23.20 -1.27 13.88
N LYS A 96 22.37 -0.31 13.44
CA LYS A 96 22.39 1.06 13.96
C LYS A 96 21.42 1.19 15.13
N GLU A 97 21.90 1.72 16.26
CA GLU A 97 21.07 2.03 17.44
C GLU A 97 20.26 3.31 17.22
N LEU A 98 19.37 3.29 16.22
CA LEU A 98 18.47 4.40 15.92
C LEU A 98 17.13 4.21 16.64
N PRO A 99 16.48 5.30 17.08
CA PRO A 99 15.12 5.21 17.60
C PRO A 99 14.17 4.60 16.57
N LEU A 100 13.27 3.71 17.00
CA LEU A 100 12.28 3.05 16.15
C LEU A 100 11.50 4.03 15.26
N THR A 101 11.10 5.18 15.81
CA THR A 101 10.39 6.23 15.06
C THR A 101 11.19 6.75 13.86
N VAL A 102 12.51 6.85 14.01
CA VAL A 102 13.40 7.32 12.94
C VAL A 102 13.55 6.24 11.88
N VAL A 103 13.72 4.98 12.28
CA VAL A 103 13.79 3.84 11.36
C VAL A 103 12.52 3.76 10.51
N TYR A 104 11.35 3.76 11.14
CA TYR A 104 10.08 3.73 10.41
C TYR A 104 9.84 4.98 9.55
N GLY A 105 10.28 6.16 10.01
CA GLY A 105 10.21 7.39 9.21
C GLY A 105 11.06 7.31 7.95
N ILE A 106 12.28 6.77 8.07
CA ILE A 106 13.20 6.56 6.94
C ILE A 106 12.64 5.49 6.00
N GLU A 107 12.11 4.39 6.51
CA GLU A 107 11.50 3.34 5.68
C GLU A 107 10.29 3.87 4.91
N LEU A 108 9.42 4.65 5.56
CA LEU A 108 8.23 5.22 4.93
C LEU A 108 8.60 6.22 3.82
N VAL A 109 9.41 7.23 4.15
CA VAL A 109 9.78 8.29 3.21
C VAL A 109 10.73 7.75 2.15
N GLY A 110 11.76 7.03 2.57
CA GLY A 110 12.76 6.43 1.68
C GLY A 110 12.15 5.39 0.76
N GLY A 111 11.33 4.49 1.29
CA GLY A 111 10.62 3.48 0.50
C GLY A 111 9.77 4.11 -0.60
N PHE A 112 9.02 5.16 -0.28
CA PHE A 112 8.16 5.85 -1.24
C PHE A 112 8.95 6.65 -2.27
N VAL A 113 9.89 7.49 -1.84
CA VAL A 113 10.67 8.38 -2.73
C VAL A 113 11.57 7.56 -3.65
N VAL A 114 12.30 6.59 -3.10
CA VAL A 114 13.22 5.76 -3.89
C VAL A 114 12.46 4.86 -4.86
N ALA A 115 11.29 4.32 -4.49
CA ALA A 115 10.46 3.55 -5.41
C ALA A 115 9.96 4.39 -6.60
N ILE A 116 9.57 5.65 -6.39
CA ILE A 116 9.17 6.55 -7.48
C ILE A 116 10.36 6.87 -8.39
N LEU A 117 11.52 7.18 -7.82
CA LEU A 117 12.73 7.47 -8.60
C LEU A 117 13.16 6.25 -9.44
N LEU A 118 13.18 5.06 -8.85
CA LEU A 118 13.48 3.82 -9.55
C LEU A 118 12.45 3.52 -10.64
N TYR A 119 11.17 3.75 -10.39
CA TYR A 119 10.14 3.61 -11.42
C TYR A 119 10.44 4.50 -12.63
N GLU A 120 10.78 5.77 -12.41
CA GLU A 120 11.04 6.71 -13.49
C GLU A 120 12.29 6.31 -14.30
N VAL A 121 13.31 5.75 -13.64
CA VAL A 121 14.51 5.19 -14.28
C VAL A 121 14.17 3.94 -15.10
N ILE A 122 13.47 2.97 -14.50
CA ILE A 122 13.11 1.69 -15.14
C ILE A 122 12.19 1.92 -16.33
N ARG A 123 11.26 2.88 -16.23
CA ARG A 123 10.35 3.24 -17.32
C ARG A 123 11.07 3.78 -18.55
N ARG A 124 12.25 4.39 -18.40
CA ARG A 124 13.06 4.89 -19.51
C ARG A 124 13.80 3.78 -20.27
N ILE A 125 14.07 2.64 -19.62
CA ILE A 125 14.81 1.52 -20.21
C ILE A 125 13.82 0.53 -20.84
N PRO A 126 13.80 0.34 -22.17
CA PRO A 126 12.75 -0.41 -22.86
C PRO A 126 12.68 -1.89 -22.47
N VAL A 127 13.82 -2.51 -22.14
CA VAL A 127 13.88 -3.91 -21.69
C VAL A 127 13.29 -4.03 -20.28
N LEU A 128 13.77 -3.24 -19.32
CA LEU A 128 13.32 -3.31 -17.93
C LEU A 128 11.84 -2.92 -17.79
N ARG A 129 11.37 -1.94 -18.56
CA ARG A 129 9.95 -1.56 -18.61
C ARG A 129 9.05 -2.73 -19.03
N TYR A 130 9.48 -3.57 -19.95
CA TYR A 130 8.70 -4.71 -20.39
C TYR A 130 8.73 -5.85 -19.37
N TRP A 131 9.91 -6.17 -18.83
CA TRP A 131 10.11 -7.33 -17.95
C TRP A 131 9.57 -7.12 -16.54
N ILE A 132 9.80 -5.93 -15.96
CA ILE A 132 9.44 -5.63 -14.57
C ILE A 132 8.03 -5.04 -14.48
N LEU A 133 7.70 -4.10 -15.36
CA LEU A 133 6.43 -3.36 -15.30
C LEU A 133 5.35 -3.97 -16.20
N GLY A 134 5.68 -4.93 -17.08
CA GLY A 134 4.74 -5.51 -18.03
C GLY A 134 4.21 -4.53 -19.07
N ILE A 135 4.75 -3.31 -19.14
CA ILE A 135 4.22 -2.25 -20.01
C ILE A 135 4.75 -2.48 -21.42
N ARG A 136 3.90 -3.07 -22.28
CA ARG A 136 4.19 -3.17 -23.72
C ARG A 136 4.12 -1.78 -24.37
N LYS A 137 5.04 -1.53 -25.31
CA LYS A 137 4.89 -0.40 -26.24
C LYS A 137 3.61 -0.66 -27.03
N GLN A 138 2.60 0.20 -26.90
CA GLN A 138 1.47 0.15 -27.82
C GLN A 138 2.02 0.35 -29.23
N ARG A 139 1.83 -0.66 -30.07
CA ARG A 139 2.01 -0.53 -31.52
C ARG A 139 0.88 0.40 -31.96
N ASN A 140 1.20 1.66 -32.26
CA ASN A 140 0.30 2.49 -33.04
C ASN A 140 0.17 1.79 -34.40
N ASN A 141 -0.90 1.02 -34.57
CA ASN A 141 -1.33 0.59 -35.88
C ASN A 141 -1.88 1.86 -36.56
N VAL A 142 -1.01 2.49 -37.36
CA VAL A 142 -1.41 3.41 -38.42
C VAL A 142 -1.78 2.53 -39.62
#